data_AF-A0A9E5M2G2-F1
#
_entry.id   AF-A0A9E5M2G2-F1
#
_cell.length_a   1.000
_cell.length_b   1.000
_cell.length_c   1.000
_cell.angle_alpha   90.00
_cell.angle_beta   90.00
_cell.angle_gamma   90.00
#
_symmetry.space_group_name_H-M   'P 1'
#
loop_
_entity.id
_entity.type
_entity.pdbx_description
1 polymer ?
#
loop_
_entity_poly.entity_id
_entity_poly.type
_entity_poly.pdbx_seq_one_letter_code
_entity_poly.pdbx_strand_id
1 'polypeptide(L)'
;MKRLVVICQTAPGGKRRLAEEAFRLAAGLSATGRFQLDFVLQQGALLLLEPEFGGSPSSWESLHSPQTQVYVPSGFSRSISGLSLHNLPEGDLEKFTHGADLVLRF
;
A
#
# COMPACT_ATOMS: atom_id res chain seq x y z
N MET A 1 19.19 -1.99 5.63
CA MET A 1 18.06 -1.03 5.59
C MET A 1 16.86 -1.73 6.18
N LYS A 2 16.06 -1.09 7.04
CA LYS A 2 14.91 -1.77 7.67
C LYS A 2 13.74 -1.85 6.71
N ARG A 3 13.06 -3.00 6.69
CA ARG A 3 11.88 -3.27 5.86
C ARG A 3 10.61 -3.14 6.69
N LEU A 4 9.71 -2.27 6.28
CA LEU A 4 8.38 -2.12 6.87
C LEU A 4 7.31 -2.56 5.88
N VAL A 5 6.33 -3.30 6.38
CA VAL A 5 5.15 -3.69 5.62
C VAL A 5 3.93 -3.03 6.24
N VAL A 6 3.20 -2.25 5.46
CA VAL A 6 1.91 -1.67 5.85
C VAL A 6 0.83 -2.39 5.07
N ILE A 7 -0.04 -3.11 5.77
CA ILE A 7 -1.12 -3.89 5.19
C ILE A 7 -2.42 -3.14 5.42
N CYS A 8 -3.12 -2.82 4.35
CA CYS A 8 -4.43 -2.18 4.36
C CYS A 8 -5.46 -3.15 3.79
N GLN A 9 -6.45 -3.53 4.59
CA GLN A 9 -7.57 -4.41 4.21
C GLN A 9 -8.91 -3.68 4.22
N THR A 10 -9.00 -2.60 4.97
CA THR A 10 -10.23 -1.84 5.16
C THR A 10 -10.56 -0.95 3.96
N ALA A 11 -11.85 -0.81 3.66
CA ALA A 11 -12.33 0.07 2.60
C ALA A 11 -12.24 1.55 3.02
N PRO A 12 -11.96 2.46 2.07
CA PRO A 12 -12.05 3.90 2.29
C PRO A 12 -13.49 4.33 2.60
N GLY A 13 -13.64 5.48 3.25
CA GLY A 13 -14.95 6.04 3.62
C GLY A 13 -15.64 5.37 4.82
N GLY A 14 -14.99 4.39 5.46
CA GLY A 14 -15.48 3.79 6.70
C GLY A 14 -15.52 4.78 7.87
N LYS A 15 -16.34 4.50 8.90
CA LYS A 15 -16.50 5.38 10.09
C LYS A 15 -15.17 5.76 10.76
N ARG A 16 -14.18 4.85 10.72
CA ARG A 16 -12.84 5.05 11.30
C ARG A 16 -11.77 5.50 10.31
N ARG A 17 -12.08 5.53 9.01
CA ARG A 17 -11.16 5.94 7.93
C ARG A 17 -9.77 5.29 8.02
N LEU A 18 -9.73 4.00 8.38
CA LEU A 18 -8.49 3.25 8.60
C LEU A 18 -7.65 3.14 7.33
N ALA A 19 -8.31 3.03 6.18
CA ALA A 19 -7.64 2.97 4.89
C ALA A 19 -6.89 4.27 4.57
N GLU A 20 -7.52 5.41 4.85
CA GLU A 20 -6.92 6.74 4.68
C GLU A 20 -5.80 7.00 5.68
N GLU A 21 -5.90 6.47 6.91
CA GLU A 21 -4.82 6.54 7.89
C GLU A 21 -3.63 5.66 7.50
N ALA A 22 -3.87 4.43 7.04
CA ALA A 22 -2.84 3.55 6.51
C ALA A 22 -2.08 4.22 5.35
N PHE A 23 -2.83 4.85 4.43
CA PHE A 23 -2.27 5.59 3.32
C PHE A 23 -1.42 6.78 3.79
N ARG A 24 -1.95 7.64 4.68
CA ARG A 24 -1.19 8.78 5.22
C ARG A 24 0.08 8.35 5.94
N LEU A 25 0.02 7.25 6.69
CA LEU A 25 1.18 6.67 7.36
C LEU A 25 2.21 6.18 6.35
N ALA A 26 1.78 5.42 5.33
CA ALA A 26 2.66 4.94 4.27
C ALA A 26 3.34 6.11 3.54
N ALA A 27 2.59 7.15 3.18
CA ALA A 27 3.13 8.36 2.56
C ALA A 27 4.16 9.07 3.47
N GLY A 28 3.85 9.22 4.75
CA GLY A 28 4.78 9.81 5.73
C GLY A 28 6.06 8.99 5.89
N LEU A 29 5.96 7.66 5.95
CA LEU A 29 7.11 6.76 6.02
C LEU A 29 7.95 6.81 4.73
N SER A 30 7.30 6.81 3.57
CA SER A 30 7.93 6.91 2.25
C SER A 30 8.76 8.20 2.12
N ALA A 31 8.17 9.33 2.52
CA ALA A 31 8.83 10.64 2.50
C ALA A 31 10.10 10.72 3.36
N THR A 32 10.26 9.85 4.36
CA THR A 32 11.51 9.81 5.14
C THR A 32 12.69 9.22 4.37
N GLY A 33 12.46 8.34 3.40
CA GLY A 33 13.50 7.60 2.68
C GLY A 33 14.37 6.69 3.55
N ARG A 34 14.02 6.47 4.83
CA ARG A 34 14.83 5.71 5.79
C ARG A 34 14.55 4.22 5.78
N PHE A 35 13.49 3.82 5.11
CA PHE A 35 12.92 2.47 5.17
C PHE A 35 12.64 1.96 3.77
N GLN A 36 12.79 0.64 3.60
CA GLN A 36 12.15 -0.05 2.49
C GLN A 36 10.70 -0.29 2.90
N LEU A 37 9.77 0.36 2.21
CA LEU A 37 8.35 0.35 2.54
C LEU A 37 7.59 -0.47 1.50
N ASP A 38 6.94 -1.53 1.95
CA ASP A 38 6.00 -2.31 1.16
C ASP A 38 4.57 -1.98 1.63
N PHE A 39 3.82 -1.26 0.79
CA PHE A 39 2.41 -0.94 1.07
C PHE A 39 1.51 -1.95 0.36
N VAL A 40 0.83 -2.80 1.13
CA VAL A 40 0.02 -3.89 0.61
C VAL A 40 -1.46 -3.52 0.71
N LEU A 41 -2.15 -3.47 -0.43
CA LEU A 41 -3.60 -3.31 -0.51
C LEU A 41 -4.27 -4.67 -0.68
N GLN A 42 -5.32 -4.93 0.07
CA GLN A 42 -6.12 -6.15 -0.04
C GLN A 42 -7.61 -5.86 0.16
N GLN A 43 -8.47 -6.76 -0.31
CA GLN A 43 -9.91 -6.74 -0.04
C GLN A 43 -10.54 -5.36 -0.32
N GLY A 44 -11.19 -4.74 0.67
CA GLY A 44 -11.86 -3.45 0.52
C GLY A 44 -10.89 -2.29 0.25
N ALA A 45 -9.63 -2.41 0.66
CA ALA A 45 -8.62 -1.37 0.42
C ALA A 45 -8.26 -1.21 -1.06
N LEU A 46 -8.57 -2.19 -1.91
CA LEU A 46 -8.42 -2.04 -3.36
C LEU A 46 -9.25 -0.89 -3.92
N LEU A 47 -10.33 -0.49 -3.24
CA LEU A 47 -11.11 0.69 -3.61
C LEU A 47 -10.31 1.99 -3.52
N LEU A 48 -9.23 2.06 -2.75
CA LEU A 48 -8.33 3.23 -2.75
C LEU A 48 -7.69 3.50 -4.12
N LEU A 49 -7.63 2.49 -4.98
CA LEU A 49 -7.13 2.61 -6.35
C LEU A 49 -8.17 3.23 -7.30
N GLU A 50 -9.43 3.35 -6.87
CA GLU A 50 -10.47 4.00 -7.66
C GLU A 50 -10.40 5.52 -7.52
N PRO A 51 -10.54 6.27 -8.63
CA PRO A 51 -10.48 7.74 -8.61
C PRO A 51 -11.43 8.38 -7.58
N GLU A 52 -12.58 7.75 -7.34
CA GLU A 52 -13.64 8.23 -6.46
C GLU A 52 -13.27 8.17 -4.96
N PHE A 53 -12.29 7.34 -4.58
CA PHE A 53 -11.95 7.06 -3.18
C PHE A 53 -10.50 7.40 -2.82
N GLY A 54 -9.79 8.16 -3.66
CA GLY A 54 -8.39 8.55 -3.44
C GLY A 54 -7.43 8.07 -4.52
N GLY A 55 -7.91 7.37 -5.55
CA GLY A 55 -7.15 6.89 -6.69
C GLY A 55 -6.69 7.96 -7.69
N SER A 56 -6.77 9.25 -7.36
CA SER A 56 -6.24 10.29 -8.26
C SER A 56 -4.71 10.13 -8.34
N PRO A 57 -4.10 10.25 -9.53
CA PRO A 57 -2.65 10.13 -9.69
C PRO A 57 -1.86 11.02 -8.72
N SER A 58 -2.35 12.23 -8.46
CA SER A 58 -1.76 13.19 -7.51
C SER A 58 -1.73 12.69 -6.06
N SER A 59 -2.64 11.81 -5.64
CA SER A 59 -2.62 11.26 -4.29
C SER A 59 -1.44 10.31 -4.13
N TRP A 60 -1.16 9.50 -5.15
CA TRP A 60 -0.13 8.46 -5.15
C TRP A 60 1.30 8.99 -5.35
N GLU A 61 1.47 10.23 -5.82
CA GLU A 61 2.78 10.91 -5.89
C GLU A 61 3.52 10.91 -4.56
N SER A 62 2.78 10.95 -3.43
CA SER A 62 3.36 10.90 -2.09
C SER A 62 4.04 9.56 -1.74
N LEU A 63 3.81 8.52 -2.54
CA LEU A 63 4.45 7.20 -2.42
C LEU A 63 5.50 6.97 -3.51
N HIS A 64 5.81 7.97 -4.36
CA HIS A 64 6.87 7.88 -5.37
C HIS A 64 8.24 8.00 -4.70
N SER A 65 8.72 6.87 -4.19
CA SER A 65 10.08 6.73 -3.69
C SER A 65 10.68 5.45 -4.27
N PRO A 66 11.99 5.45 -4.61
CA PRO A 66 12.70 4.23 -5.01
C PRO A 66 12.61 3.12 -3.97
N GLN A 67 12.35 3.46 -2.70
CA GLN A 67 12.27 2.51 -1.59
C GLN A 67 10.83 2.17 -1.21
N THR A 68 9.83 2.64 -1.95
CA THR A 68 8.42 2.36 -1.69
C THR A 68 7.83 1.56 -2.83
N GLN A 69 7.16 0.46 -2.48
CA GLN A 69 6.51 -0.44 -3.42
C GLN A 69 5.07 -0.66 -3.00
N VAL A 70 4.15 -0.69 -3.97
CA VAL A 70 2.73 -0.95 -3.72
C VAL A 70 2.37 -2.33 -4.23
N TYR A 71 1.83 -3.17 -3.35
CA TYR A 71 1.47 -4.55 -3.63
C TYR A 71 -0.04 -4.75 -3.61
N VAL A 72 -0.54 -5.59 -4.51
CA VAL A 72 -1.94 -5.98 -4.66
C VAL A 72 -2.07 -7.51 -4.74
N PRO A 73 -3.26 -8.10 -4.50
CA PRO A 73 -3.46 -9.54 -4.58
C PRO A 73 -3.14 -10.08 -5.97
N SER A 74 -2.63 -11.32 -6.04
CA SER A 74 -2.35 -11.99 -7.30
C SER A 74 -3.60 -12.05 -8.18
N GLY A 75 -3.46 -11.70 -9.45
CA GLY A 75 -4.58 -11.64 -10.41
C GLY A 75 -5.20 -10.26 -10.55
N PHE A 76 -4.79 -9.27 -9.74
CA PHE A 76 -5.13 -7.87 -10.00
C PHE A 76 -4.37 -7.37 -11.23
N SER A 77 -5.09 -7.00 -12.28
CA SER A 77 -4.51 -6.67 -13.59
C SER A 77 -4.68 -5.20 -14.01
N ARG A 78 -5.30 -4.37 -13.17
CA ARG A 78 -5.55 -2.97 -13.49
C ARG A 78 -4.29 -2.14 -13.34
N SER A 79 -4.00 -1.33 -14.36
CA SER A 79 -2.98 -0.29 -14.29
C SER A 79 -3.58 1.00 -13.74
N ILE A 80 -2.85 1.66 -12.84
CA ILE A 80 -3.19 2.97 -12.29
C ILE A 80 -2.14 3.96 -12.80
N SER A 81 -2.60 5.02 -13.46
CA SER A 81 -1.70 6.03 -14.02
C SER A 81 -0.86 6.66 -12.92
N GLY A 82 0.46 6.67 -13.12
CA GLY A 82 1.38 7.21 -12.13
C GLY A 82 1.52 6.34 -10.88
N LEU A 83 1.25 5.03 -10.93
CA LEU A 83 1.55 4.13 -9.82
C LEU A 83 2.00 2.76 -10.32
N SER A 84 3.19 2.33 -9.90
CA SER A 84 3.68 0.98 -10.15
C SER A 84 3.06 0.03 -9.12
N LEU A 85 2.21 -0.87 -9.62
CA LEU A 85 1.58 -1.93 -8.82
C LEU A 85 2.31 -3.25 -9.03
N HIS A 86 2.57 -3.95 -7.92
CA HIS A 86 3.21 -5.26 -7.91
C HIS A 86 2.23 -6.31 -7.40
N ASN A 87 2.19 -7.47 -8.04
CA ASN A 87 1.44 -8.58 -7.48
C ASN A 87 2.16 -9.13 -6.25
N LEU A 88 1.40 -9.47 -5.21
CA LEU A 88 1.89 -10.23 -4.06
C LEU A 88 2.54 -11.53 -4.57
N PRO A 89 3.81 -11.80 -4.22
CA PRO A 89 4.48 -13.04 -4.60
C PRO A 89 3.74 -14.23 -3.98
N GLU A 90 3.44 -15.24 -4.80
CA GLU A 90 2.74 -16.47 -4.39
C GLU A 90 1.33 -16.26 -3.78
N GLY A 91 0.81 -15.02 -3.77
CA GLY A 91 -0.46 -14.67 -3.13
C GLY A 91 -0.47 -14.82 -1.60
N ASP A 92 0.67 -15.12 -0.99
CA ASP A 92 0.79 -15.47 0.43
C ASP A 92 1.34 -14.26 1.22
N LEU A 93 0.44 -13.62 1.96
CA LEU A 93 0.76 -12.45 2.77
C LEU A 93 1.70 -12.82 3.94
N GLU A 94 1.55 -14.01 4.53
CA GLU A 94 2.37 -14.41 5.66
C GLU A 94 3.83 -14.61 5.22
N LYS A 95 4.03 -15.34 4.12
CA LYS A 95 5.34 -15.47 3.50
C LYS A 95 5.90 -14.13 3.07
N PHE A 96 5.07 -13.25 2.49
CA PHE A 96 5.52 -11.93 2.08
C PHE A 96 6.01 -11.08 3.27
N THR A 97 5.32 -11.16 4.41
CA THR A 97 5.73 -10.44 5.63
C THR A 97 6.93 -11.06 6.33
N HIS A 98 7.34 -12.27 5.94
CA HIS A 98 8.51 -12.92 6.50
C HIS A 98 9.77 -12.08 6.25
N GLY A 99 10.55 -11.83 7.30
CA GLY A 99 11.73 -10.97 7.24
C GLY A 99 11.46 -9.46 7.22
N ALA A 100 10.21 -9.02 7.40
CA ALA A 100 9.93 -7.61 7.71
C ALA A 100 10.35 -7.28 9.15
N ASP A 101 10.98 -6.12 9.34
CA ASP A 101 11.33 -5.62 10.68
C ASP A 101 10.09 -5.16 11.46
N LEU A 102 9.06 -4.69 10.75
CA LEU A 102 7.79 -4.28 11.32
C LEU A 102 6.65 -4.49 10.33
N VAL A 103 5.52 -5.00 10.84
CA VAL A 103 4.28 -5.18 10.08
C VAL A 103 3.18 -4.40 10.78
N LEU A 104 2.54 -3.49 10.05
CA LEU A 104 1.40 -2.70 10.52
C LEU A 104 0.15 -3.12 9.75
N ARG A 105 -0.98 -3.31 10.44
CA ARG A 105 -2.23 -3.83 9.87
C ARG A 105 -3.38 -2.88 10.12
N PHE A 106 -4.10 -2.52 9.05
CA PHE A 106 -5.17 -1.52 9.01
C PHE A 106 -6.39 -2.02 8.24
#